data_AF-A0A371E6C0-F1
#
_entry.id   AF-A0A371E6C0-F1
#
_cell.length_a   1.000
_cell.length_b   1.000
_cell.length_c   1.000
_cell.angle_alpha   90.00
_cell.angle_beta   90.00
_cell.angle_gamma   90.00
#
_symmetry.space_group_name_H-M   'P 1'
#
loop_
_entity.id
_entity.type
_entity.pdbx_description
1 polymer ?
#
loop_
_entity_poly.entity_id
_entity_poly.type
_entity_poly.pdbx_seq_one_letter_code
_entity_poly.pdbx_strand_id
1 'polypeptide(L)'
;MAKEAYRNVIQGAIEVKNAGNPYLGAGNMSLDELIVGSMCALGQLESLMGNFDNAEHHLTQALCRAEEAYGDSKHPTVGVALTSIALMYRRKAIQEHSSSLLVQEGLYRKVIDILKVPPVETESEGAAPLVDRSDIAALARGAYAEVLSVQEKRKDEGEKMKNLAESIWQNRRMSLADALVTDSNNVSIVDSRISRLL
;
A
#
# COMPACT_ATOMS: atom_id res chain seq x y z
N MET A 1 -23.00 0.07 5.70
CA MET A 1 -22.37 -0.01 7.03
C MET A 1 -20.87 0.32 6.99
N ALA A 2 -19.98 -0.47 6.38
CA ALA A 2 -18.52 -0.21 6.45
C ALA A 2 -18.07 1.14 5.83
N LYS A 3 -18.54 1.48 4.61
CA LYS A 3 -18.20 2.76 3.95
C LYS A 3 -18.62 3.98 4.77
N GLU A 4 -19.81 3.91 5.35
CA GLU A 4 -20.39 4.99 6.14
C GLU A 4 -19.61 5.20 7.44
N ALA A 5 -19.16 4.11 8.07
CA ALA A 5 -18.27 4.19 9.23
C ALA A 5 -16.98 4.95 8.91
N TYR A 6 -16.29 4.61 7.80
CA TYR A 6 -15.06 5.33 7.43
C TYR A 6 -15.31 6.79 7.05
N ARG A 7 -16.42 7.10 6.37
CA ARG A 7 -16.79 8.50 6.07
C ARG A 7 -17.04 9.30 7.34
N ASN A 8 -17.75 8.73 8.31
CA ASN A 8 -18.00 9.37 9.59
C ASN A 8 -16.70 9.58 10.38
N VAL A 9 -15.77 8.62 10.34
CA VAL A 9 -14.44 8.75 10.96
C VAL A 9 -13.65 9.88 10.32
N ILE A 10 -13.63 9.98 9.00
CA ILE A 10 -12.93 11.06 8.28
C ILE A 10 -13.52 12.42 8.66
N GLN A 11 -14.85 12.54 8.63
CA GLN A 11 -15.54 13.79 8.95
C GLN A 11 -15.27 14.23 10.39
N GLY A 12 -15.44 13.32 11.36
CA GLY A 12 -15.15 13.60 12.76
C GLY A 12 -13.69 13.95 13.01
N ALA A 13 -12.75 13.27 12.34
CA ALA A 13 -11.32 13.58 12.45
C ALA A 13 -10.97 14.97 11.91
N ILE A 14 -11.60 15.39 10.79
CA ILE A 14 -11.45 16.74 10.23
C ILE A 14 -12.00 17.79 11.19
N GLU A 15 -13.17 17.53 11.80
CA GLU A 15 -13.78 18.45 12.77
C GLU A 15 -12.89 18.65 14.00
N VAL A 16 -12.34 17.58 14.56
CA VAL A 16 -11.41 17.65 15.69
C VAL A 16 -10.12 18.40 15.32
N LYS A 17 -9.59 18.16 14.12
CA LYS A 17 -8.40 18.86 13.60
C LYS A 17 -8.68 20.37 13.46
N ASN A 18 -9.83 20.73 12.90
CA ASN A 18 -10.26 22.12 12.74
C ASN A 18 -10.53 22.83 14.08
N ALA A 19 -10.92 22.07 15.11
CA ALA A 19 -11.04 22.57 16.48
C ALA A 19 -9.68 22.83 17.17
N GLY A 20 -8.56 22.61 16.48
CA GLY A 20 -7.21 22.94 16.95
C GLY A 20 -6.51 21.82 17.73
N ASN A 21 -7.07 20.61 17.76
CA ASN A 21 -6.43 19.45 18.38
C ASN A 21 -5.89 18.50 17.30
N PRO A 22 -4.56 18.40 17.09
CA PRO A 22 -3.97 17.54 16.07
C PRO A 22 -3.89 16.04 16.45
N TYR A 23 -4.22 15.68 17.71
CA TYR A 23 -4.06 14.32 18.23
C TYR A 23 -5.33 13.81 18.92
N LEU A 24 -5.61 12.52 18.77
CA LEU A 24 -6.69 11.84 19.48
C LEU A 24 -6.17 11.23 20.79
N GLY A 25 -6.35 11.93 21.91
CA GLY A 25 -6.15 11.40 23.27
C GLY A 25 -4.79 10.74 23.54
N ALA A 26 -4.71 9.92 24.58
CA ALA A 26 -3.47 9.34 25.15
C ALA A 26 -2.70 8.34 24.25
N GLY A 27 -3.01 8.28 22.96
CA GLY A 27 -2.55 7.22 22.06
C GLY A 27 -1.64 7.66 20.93
N ASN A 28 -0.91 8.77 21.01
CA ASN A 28 0.05 9.24 19.98
C ASN A 28 -0.44 9.19 18.50
N MET A 29 -1.75 9.06 18.27
CA MET A 29 -2.32 8.82 16.94
C MET A 29 -2.55 10.16 16.27
N SER A 30 -1.85 10.39 15.16
CA SER A 30 -2.02 11.59 14.36
C SER A 30 -3.39 11.56 13.67
N LEU A 31 -4.12 12.67 13.72
CA LEU A 31 -5.38 12.80 12.98
C LEU A 31 -5.17 12.65 11.47
N ASP A 32 -4.02 13.09 10.94
CA ASP A 32 -3.69 12.92 9.53
C ASP A 32 -3.48 11.45 9.17
N GLU A 33 -2.82 10.67 10.03
CA GLU A 33 -2.70 9.22 9.88
C GLU A 33 -4.05 8.52 9.89
N LEU A 34 -4.97 8.95 10.77
CA LEU A 34 -6.32 8.41 10.82
C LEU A 34 -7.13 8.74 9.56
N ILE A 35 -7.06 9.99 9.11
CA ILE A 35 -7.77 10.45 7.90
C ILE A 35 -7.26 9.70 6.68
N VAL A 36 -5.94 9.70 6.47
CA VAL A 36 -5.32 8.98 5.34
C VAL A 36 -5.64 7.50 5.42
N GLY A 37 -5.52 6.88 6.59
CA GLY A 37 -5.83 5.47 6.79
C GLY A 37 -7.27 5.11 6.44
N SER A 38 -8.22 5.95 6.85
CA SER A 38 -9.64 5.76 6.57
C SER A 38 -9.95 5.97 5.09
N MET A 39 -9.30 6.93 4.43
CA MET A 39 -9.41 7.12 2.97
C MET A 39 -8.80 5.94 2.20
N CYS A 40 -7.66 5.41 2.64
CA CYS A 40 -7.06 4.19 2.08
C CYS A 40 -7.98 2.98 2.23
N ALA A 41 -8.61 2.81 3.39
CA ALA A 41 -9.56 1.73 3.61
C ALA A 41 -10.81 1.86 2.72
N LEU A 42 -11.36 3.08 2.56
CA LEU A 42 -12.44 3.35 1.63
C LEU A 42 -12.07 3.01 0.19
N GLY A 43 -10.89 3.47 -0.25
CA GLY A 43 -10.38 3.19 -1.58
C GLY A 43 -10.22 1.70 -1.86
N GLN A 44 -9.64 0.96 -0.92
CA GLN A 44 -9.51 -0.50 -1.02
C GLN A 44 -10.89 -1.18 -1.06
N LEU A 45 -11.85 -0.74 -0.25
CA LEU A 45 -13.21 -1.28 -0.26
C LEU A 45 -13.96 -1.00 -1.57
N GLU A 46 -13.83 0.21 -2.12
CA GLU A 46 -14.41 0.54 -3.43
C GLU A 46 -13.77 -0.30 -4.54
N SER A 47 -12.44 -0.51 -4.49
CA SER A 47 -11.73 -1.36 -5.44
C SER A 47 -12.20 -2.82 -5.39
N LEU A 48 -12.43 -3.36 -4.19
CA LEU A 48 -12.98 -4.71 -4.01
C LEU A 48 -14.41 -4.85 -4.54
N MET A 49 -15.18 -3.75 -4.56
CA MET A 49 -16.52 -3.71 -5.14
C MET A 49 -16.52 -3.46 -6.66
N GLY A 50 -15.36 -3.29 -7.28
CA GLY A 50 -15.23 -2.95 -8.71
C GLY A 50 -15.51 -1.48 -9.04
N ASN A 51 -15.67 -0.62 -8.04
CA ASN A 51 -15.94 0.81 -8.22
C ASN A 51 -14.63 1.59 -8.35
N PHE A 52 -13.88 1.35 -9.43
CA PHE A 52 -12.51 1.86 -9.57
C PHE A 52 -12.40 3.39 -9.59
N ASP A 53 -13.37 4.10 -10.17
CA ASP A 53 -13.35 5.57 -10.19
C ASP A 53 -13.44 6.17 -8.78
N ASN A 54 -14.31 5.60 -7.94
CA ASN A 54 -14.42 6.00 -6.53
C ASN A 54 -13.17 5.58 -5.75
N ALA A 55 -12.60 4.41 -6.05
CA ALA A 55 -11.38 3.95 -5.40
C ALA A 55 -10.22 4.90 -5.69
N GLU A 56 -10.01 5.24 -6.96
CA GLU A 56 -8.98 6.17 -7.42
C GLU A 56 -9.14 7.54 -6.78
N HIS A 57 -10.37 8.07 -6.70
CA HIS A 57 -10.66 9.34 -6.05
C HIS A 57 -10.24 9.35 -4.57
N HIS A 58 -10.70 8.38 -3.77
CA HIS A 58 -10.38 8.34 -2.34
C HIS A 58 -8.88 8.11 -2.10
N LEU A 59 -8.24 7.23 -2.88
CA LEU A 59 -6.83 6.92 -2.72
C LEU A 59 -5.93 8.09 -3.14
N THR A 60 -6.32 8.85 -4.15
CA THR A 60 -5.59 10.06 -4.57
C THR A 60 -5.68 11.14 -3.50
N GLN A 61 -6.85 11.36 -2.91
CA GLN A 61 -7.00 12.26 -1.76
C GLN A 61 -6.18 11.80 -0.55
N ALA A 62 -6.13 10.49 -0.30
CA ALA A 62 -5.32 9.92 0.76
C ALA A 62 -3.83 10.21 0.55
N LEU A 63 -3.33 10.04 -0.69
CA LEU A 63 -1.96 10.32 -1.06
C LEU A 63 -1.62 11.81 -0.92
N CYS A 64 -2.44 12.71 -1.49
CA CYS A 64 -2.21 14.15 -1.39
C CYS A 64 -2.13 14.60 0.08
N ARG A 65 -3.06 14.14 0.92
CA ARG A 65 -3.02 14.48 2.36
C ARG A 65 -1.82 13.89 3.07
N ALA A 66 -1.37 12.69 2.70
CA ALA A 66 -0.17 12.09 3.26
C ALA A 66 1.09 12.88 2.89
N GLU A 67 1.21 13.29 1.63
CA GLU A 67 2.32 14.12 1.13
C GLU A 67 2.29 15.52 1.77
N GLU A 68 1.11 16.13 1.94
CA GLU A 68 0.96 17.42 2.65
C GLU A 68 1.36 17.34 4.13
N ALA A 69 0.96 16.26 4.83
CA ALA A 69 1.19 16.13 6.27
C ALA A 69 2.62 15.71 6.63
N TYR A 70 3.25 14.87 5.79
CA TYR A 70 4.52 14.22 6.12
C TYR A 70 5.65 14.52 5.11
N GLY A 71 5.35 15.23 4.03
CA GLY A 71 6.26 15.50 2.93
C GLY A 71 6.45 14.32 1.97
N ASP A 72 7.17 14.58 0.88
CA ASP A 72 7.33 13.66 -0.25
C ASP A 72 8.26 12.47 -0.01
N SER A 73 8.94 12.36 1.15
CA SER A 73 9.91 11.29 1.33
C SER A 73 9.98 10.72 2.75
N LYS A 74 9.77 9.40 2.81
CA LYS A 74 10.05 8.44 3.89
C LYS A 74 8.96 8.18 4.92
N HIS A 75 7.79 8.83 4.85
CA HIS A 75 6.72 8.48 5.78
C HIS A 75 5.99 7.20 5.33
N PRO A 76 5.87 6.19 6.20
CA PRO A 76 5.22 4.94 5.82
C PRO A 76 3.76 5.08 5.37
N THR A 77 3.05 6.10 5.86
CA THR A 77 1.68 6.42 5.43
C THR A 77 1.61 6.77 3.95
N VAL A 78 2.62 7.46 3.41
CA VAL A 78 2.73 7.73 1.96
C VAL A 78 2.96 6.41 1.21
N GLY A 79 3.83 5.54 1.74
CA GLY A 79 4.05 4.19 1.20
C GLY A 79 2.78 3.35 1.14
N VAL A 80 1.98 3.34 2.21
CA VAL A 80 0.68 2.64 2.25
C VAL A 80 -0.29 3.18 1.20
N ALA A 81 -0.41 4.51 1.08
CA ALA A 81 -1.30 5.13 0.10
C ALA A 81 -0.90 4.73 -1.34
N LEU A 82 0.39 4.83 -1.66
CA LEU A 82 0.91 4.44 -2.98
C LEU A 82 0.72 2.95 -3.27
N THR A 83 1.01 2.07 -2.30
CA THR A 83 0.77 0.62 -2.46
C THR A 83 -0.72 0.34 -2.68
N SER A 84 -1.60 1.02 -1.96
CA SER A 84 -3.05 0.86 -2.14
C SER A 84 -3.52 1.29 -3.54
N ILE A 85 -2.96 2.38 -4.08
CA ILE A 85 -3.22 2.83 -5.47
C ILE A 85 -2.71 1.79 -6.47
N ALA A 86 -1.48 1.30 -6.28
CA ALA A 86 -0.88 0.31 -7.19
C ALA A 86 -1.69 -1.00 -7.23
N LEU A 87 -2.13 -1.48 -6.06
CA LEU A 87 -3.00 -2.66 -5.95
C LEU A 87 -4.39 -2.42 -6.56
N MET A 88 -4.94 -1.22 -6.43
CA MET A 88 -6.20 -0.84 -7.08
C MET A 88 -6.08 -0.91 -8.60
N TYR A 89 -5.04 -0.32 -9.19
CA TYR A 89 -4.82 -0.40 -10.64
C TYR A 89 -4.54 -1.82 -11.12
N ARG A 90 -3.89 -2.65 -10.31
CA ARG A 90 -3.74 -4.08 -10.57
C ARG A 90 -5.10 -4.79 -10.63
N ARG A 91 -5.96 -4.59 -9.63
CA ARG A 91 -7.33 -5.13 -9.62
C ARG A 91 -8.12 -4.67 -10.83
N LYS A 92 -8.03 -3.37 -11.17
CA LYS A 92 -8.65 -2.78 -12.36
C LYS A 92 -8.20 -3.45 -13.65
N ALA A 93 -6.89 -3.64 -13.83
CA ALA A 93 -6.35 -4.32 -15.01
C ALA A 93 -6.86 -5.75 -15.15
N ILE A 94 -6.88 -6.50 -14.05
CA ILE A 94 -7.35 -7.90 -14.05
C ILE A 94 -8.84 -7.96 -14.39
N GLN A 95 -9.66 -7.11 -13.77
CA GLN A 95 -11.12 -7.14 -13.92
C GLN A 95 -11.62 -6.55 -15.24
N GLU A 96 -10.99 -5.47 -15.73
CA GLU A 96 -11.37 -4.78 -16.97
C GLU A 96 -10.59 -5.27 -18.19
N HIS A 97 -9.66 -6.23 -18.02
CA HIS A 97 -8.70 -6.65 -19.05
C HIS A 97 -7.93 -5.46 -19.68
N SER A 98 -7.62 -4.46 -18.86
CA SER A 98 -6.99 -3.21 -19.31
C SER A 98 -5.48 -3.18 -19.03
N SER A 99 -4.74 -2.44 -19.85
CA SER A 99 -3.30 -2.29 -19.69
C SER A 99 -2.95 -1.14 -18.73
N SER A 100 -2.95 -1.40 -17.42
CA SER A 100 -2.43 -0.44 -16.41
C SER A 100 -1.00 -0.77 -15.93
N LEU A 101 -0.30 -1.66 -16.65
CA LEU A 101 0.99 -2.21 -16.25
C LEU A 101 2.08 -1.15 -16.02
N LEU A 102 2.15 -0.13 -16.88
CA LEU A 102 3.11 0.98 -16.72
C LEU A 102 2.82 1.86 -15.48
N VAL A 103 1.54 2.07 -15.18
CA VAL A 103 1.11 2.84 -14.00
C VAL A 103 1.48 2.08 -12.73
N GLN A 104 1.19 0.77 -12.70
CA GLN A 104 1.57 -0.11 -11.60
C GLN A 104 3.09 -0.12 -11.38
N GLU A 105 3.88 -0.33 -12.44
CA GLU A 105 5.34 -0.32 -12.37
C GLU A 105 5.89 1.00 -11.80
N GLY A 106 5.41 2.14 -12.29
CA GLY A 106 5.83 3.46 -11.81
C GLY A 106 5.52 3.66 -10.32
N LEU A 107 4.33 3.25 -9.88
CA LEU A 107 3.91 3.35 -8.48
C LEU A 107 4.75 2.44 -7.58
N TYR A 108 4.98 1.18 -7.96
CA TYR A 108 5.80 0.27 -7.15
C TYR A 108 7.24 0.75 -7.02
N ARG A 109 7.81 1.33 -8.08
CA ARG A 109 9.15 1.93 -8.02
C ARG A 109 9.19 3.07 -6.99
N LYS A 110 8.22 3.98 -7.04
CA LYS A 110 8.09 5.08 -6.05
C LYS A 110 7.97 4.54 -4.61
N VAL A 111 7.22 3.45 -4.40
CA VAL A 111 7.09 2.81 -3.08
C VAL A 111 8.43 2.24 -2.60
N ILE A 112 9.14 1.50 -3.45
CA ILE A 112 10.44 0.90 -3.10
C ILE A 112 11.47 1.97 -2.73
N ASP A 113 11.49 3.08 -3.47
CA ASP A 113 12.35 4.22 -3.20
C ASP A 113 12.03 4.89 -1.85
N ILE A 114 10.74 5.12 -1.57
CA ILE A 114 10.28 5.75 -0.31
C ILE A 114 10.57 4.87 0.91
N LEU A 115 10.32 3.58 0.79
CA LEU A 115 10.50 2.63 1.90
C LEU A 115 11.96 2.20 2.08
N LYS A 116 12.89 2.77 1.32
CA LYS A 116 14.34 2.47 1.33
C LYS A 116 14.62 0.98 1.36
N VAL A 117 13.81 0.23 0.64
CA VAL A 117 13.94 -1.21 0.67
C VAL A 117 15.23 -1.53 -0.10
N PRO A 118 16.25 -2.17 0.52
CA PRO A 118 17.61 -2.23 -0.04
C PRO A 118 17.63 -2.72 -1.49
N PRO A 119 18.29 -2.00 -2.42
CA PRO A 119 18.36 -2.42 -3.82
C PRO A 119 18.98 -3.81 -3.93
N VAL A 120 18.63 -4.51 -5.02
CA VAL A 120 18.95 -5.93 -5.32
C VAL A 120 20.42 -6.29 -5.08
N GLU A 121 21.32 -5.31 -5.10
CA GLU A 121 22.77 -5.48 -5.06
C GLU A 121 23.39 -5.36 -3.66
N THR A 122 22.60 -5.14 -2.61
CA THR A 122 23.12 -5.16 -1.23
C THR A 122 22.94 -6.53 -0.61
N GLU A 123 23.66 -7.52 -1.15
CA GLU A 123 23.95 -8.78 -0.46
C GLU A 123 24.87 -8.48 0.74
N SER A 124 24.29 -8.02 1.85
CA SER A 124 24.97 -8.09 3.14
C SER A 124 24.75 -9.49 3.70
N GLU A 125 25.82 -10.28 3.72
CA GLU A 125 25.88 -11.63 4.28
C GLU A 125 25.23 -11.69 5.68
N GLY A 126 24.23 -12.58 5.82
CA GLY A 126 23.90 -13.21 7.10
C GLY A 126 22.68 -12.71 7.89
N ALA A 127 22.04 -11.59 7.55
CA ALA A 127 20.82 -11.16 8.25
C ALA A 127 19.85 -10.42 7.33
N ALA A 128 18.56 -10.82 7.34
CA ALA A 128 17.51 -10.08 6.66
C ALA A 128 17.51 -8.62 7.19
N PRO A 129 17.56 -7.60 6.31
CA PRO A 129 17.55 -6.21 6.75
C PRO A 129 16.24 -5.96 7.51
N LEU A 130 16.38 -5.44 8.73
CA LEU A 130 15.24 -5.10 9.57
C LEU A 130 14.57 -3.84 8.99
N VAL A 131 13.76 -4.03 7.95
CA VAL A 131 12.97 -2.96 7.33
C VAL A 131 11.82 -2.65 8.27
N ASP A 132 11.80 -1.44 8.84
CA ASP A 132 10.63 -0.95 9.56
C ASP A 132 9.41 -1.03 8.63
N ARG A 133 8.35 -1.73 9.07
CA ARG A 133 7.16 -2.07 8.26
C ARG A 133 7.49 -2.90 7.00
N SER A 134 8.28 -3.96 7.18
CA SER A 134 8.71 -4.86 6.10
C SER A 134 7.57 -5.47 5.25
N ASP A 135 6.36 -5.64 5.79
CA ASP A 135 5.24 -6.29 5.09
C ASP A 135 4.72 -5.46 3.90
N ILE A 136 4.57 -4.12 4.04
CA ILE A 136 4.15 -3.26 2.92
C ILE A 136 5.22 -3.18 1.83
N ALA A 137 6.49 -3.15 2.24
CA ALA A 137 7.64 -3.15 1.34
C ALA A 137 7.75 -4.47 0.57
N ALA A 138 7.57 -5.60 1.25
CA ALA A 138 7.53 -6.93 0.67
C ALA A 138 6.36 -7.07 -0.30
N LEU A 139 5.17 -6.60 0.06
CA LEU A 139 4.00 -6.61 -0.81
C LEU A 139 4.24 -5.83 -2.11
N ALA A 140 4.75 -4.59 -1.99
CA ALA A 140 5.04 -3.76 -3.15
C ALA A 140 6.09 -4.40 -4.07
N ARG A 141 7.12 -5.04 -3.50
CA ARG A 141 8.14 -5.75 -4.28
C ARG A 141 7.63 -7.02 -4.94
N GLY A 142 6.84 -7.81 -4.24
CA GLY A 142 6.26 -9.03 -4.80
C GLY A 142 5.32 -8.70 -5.96
N ALA A 143 4.49 -7.66 -5.80
CA ALA A 143 3.65 -7.17 -6.89
C ALA A 143 4.46 -6.58 -8.06
N TYR A 144 5.56 -5.88 -7.76
CA TYR A 144 6.48 -5.40 -8.80
C TYR A 144 7.14 -6.57 -9.55
N ALA A 145 7.55 -7.62 -8.85
CA ALA A 145 8.12 -8.82 -9.45
C ALA A 145 7.16 -9.44 -10.48
N GLU A 146 5.87 -9.55 -10.16
CA GLU A 146 4.88 -10.07 -11.11
C GLU A 146 4.73 -9.18 -12.35
N VAL A 147 4.79 -7.86 -12.20
CA VAL A 147 4.80 -6.91 -13.32
C VAL A 147 6.02 -7.13 -14.22
N LEU A 148 7.19 -7.41 -13.64
CA LEU A 148 8.42 -7.72 -14.39
C LEU A 148 8.35 -9.09 -15.06
N SER A 149 7.77 -10.10 -14.41
CA SER A 149 7.66 -11.46 -14.95
C SER A 149 6.79 -11.54 -16.21
N VAL A 150 5.84 -10.60 -16.38
CA VAL A 150 5.07 -10.46 -17.64
C VAL A 150 5.99 -10.03 -18.80
N GLN A 151 7.07 -9.29 -18.53
CA GLN A 151 8.00 -8.81 -19.54
C GLN A 151 9.08 -9.88 -19.79
N GLU A 152 9.05 -10.56 -20.94
CA GLU A 152 9.96 -11.68 -21.24
C GLU A 152 11.44 -11.38 -21.01
N LYS A 153 11.87 -10.15 -21.31
CA LYS A 153 13.27 -9.72 -21.17
C LYS A 153 13.69 -9.42 -19.73
N ARG A 154 12.76 -9.34 -18.78
CA ARG A 154 13.01 -8.91 -17.38
C ARG A 154 12.56 -9.95 -16.36
N LYS A 155 12.33 -11.19 -16.79
CA LYS A 155 11.96 -12.30 -15.88
C LYS A 155 13.00 -12.54 -14.80
N ASP A 156 14.28 -12.44 -15.12
CA ASP A 156 15.37 -12.61 -14.16
C ASP A 156 15.37 -11.51 -13.08
N GLU A 157 15.06 -10.27 -13.45
CA GLU A 157 14.87 -9.17 -12.49
C GLU A 157 13.65 -9.42 -11.61
N GLY A 158 12.55 -9.90 -12.20
CA GLY A 158 11.34 -10.28 -11.47
C GLY A 158 11.61 -11.35 -10.41
N GLU A 159 12.31 -12.43 -10.78
CA GLU A 159 12.63 -13.51 -9.84
C GLU A 159 13.49 -13.03 -8.66
N LYS A 160 14.49 -12.16 -8.93
CA LYS A 160 15.28 -11.53 -7.87
C LYS A 160 14.42 -10.68 -6.94
N MET A 161 13.54 -9.84 -7.49
CA MET A 161 12.63 -9.01 -6.71
C MET A 161 11.67 -9.84 -5.86
N LYS A 162 11.19 -10.97 -6.39
CA LYS A 162 10.34 -11.92 -5.68
C LYS A 162 11.07 -12.55 -4.50
N ASN A 163 12.27 -13.09 -4.72
CA ASN A 163 13.07 -13.72 -3.65
C ASN A 163 13.39 -12.73 -2.52
N LEU A 164 13.68 -11.47 -2.86
CA LEU A 164 13.88 -10.41 -1.88
C LEU A 164 12.58 -10.06 -1.14
N ALA A 165 11.45 -10.02 -1.83
CA ALA A 165 10.16 -9.75 -1.21
C ALA A 165 9.81 -10.84 -0.18
N GLU A 166 10.05 -12.11 -0.50
CA GLU A 166 9.84 -13.23 0.41
C GLU A 166 10.76 -13.18 1.63
N SER A 167 12.03 -12.75 1.47
CA SER A 167 12.98 -12.66 2.59
C SER A 167 12.66 -11.55 3.60
N ILE A 168 12.00 -10.47 3.16
CA ILE A 168 11.57 -9.37 4.03
C ILE A 168 10.11 -9.50 4.50
N TRP A 169 9.35 -10.48 4.01
CA TRP A 169 7.99 -10.73 4.47
C TRP A 169 7.99 -11.26 5.92
N GLN A 170 7.28 -10.58 6.83
CA GLN A 170 7.27 -10.92 8.27
C GLN A 170 5.89 -11.37 8.76
N ASN A 171 4.86 -11.28 7.94
CA ASN A 171 3.51 -11.72 8.30
C ASN A 171 3.47 -13.24 8.47
N ARG A 172 3.26 -13.68 9.72
CA ARG A 172 3.19 -15.11 10.09
C ARG A 172 1.86 -15.77 9.74
N ARG A 173 0.81 -14.99 9.45
CA ARG A 173 -0.55 -15.51 9.24
C ARG A 173 -0.83 -15.90 7.79
N MET A 174 -0.09 -15.34 6.85
CA MET A 174 -0.35 -15.46 5.42
C MET A 174 0.98 -15.42 4.66
N SER A 175 1.10 -16.20 3.58
CA SER A 175 2.27 -16.13 2.71
C SER A 175 2.22 -14.88 1.82
N LEU A 176 3.37 -14.41 1.32
CA LEU A 176 3.39 -13.30 0.35
C LEU A 176 2.62 -13.65 -0.93
N ALA A 177 2.68 -14.90 -1.37
CA ALA A 177 1.93 -15.36 -2.54
C ALA A 177 0.43 -15.21 -2.32
N ASP A 178 -0.10 -15.69 -1.18
CA ASP A 178 -1.52 -15.54 -0.83
C ASP A 178 -1.92 -14.07 -0.67
N ALA A 179 -1.01 -13.21 -0.20
CA ALA A 179 -1.23 -11.78 -0.06
C ALA A 179 -1.42 -11.05 -1.41
N LEU A 180 -0.77 -11.55 -2.47
CA LEU A 180 -0.82 -11.01 -3.82
C LEU A 180 -1.96 -11.61 -4.67
N VAL A 181 -2.52 -12.73 -4.24
CA VAL A 181 -3.71 -13.33 -4.85
C VAL A 181 -4.85 -12.32 -4.82
N THR A 182 -5.39 -12.07 -6.01
CA THR A 182 -6.44 -11.09 -6.25
C THR A 182 -7.79 -11.77 -6.45
N ASP A 183 -8.01 -12.92 -5.82
CA ASP A 183 -9.25 -13.68 -5.96
C ASP A 183 -10.36 -13.14 -5.05
N SER A 184 -11.61 -13.32 -5.47
CA SER A 184 -12.81 -12.87 -4.75
C SER A 184 -12.99 -13.51 -3.35
N ASN A 185 -12.31 -14.63 -3.07
CA ASN A 185 -12.43 -15.35 -1.80
C ASN A 185 -11.43 -14.91 -0.73
N ASN A 186 -10.32 -14.26 -1.10
CA ASN A 186 -9.31 -13.77 -0.16
C ASN A 186 -9.22 -12.24 -0.25
N VAL A 187 -10.01 -11.58 0.59
CA VAL A 187 -10.04 -10.12 0.67
C VAL A 187 -8.99 -9.66 1.68
N SER A 188 -7.79 -9.38 1.18
CA SER A 188 -6.71 -8.81 1.99
C SER A 188 -6.77 -7.28 1.92
N ILE A 189 -6.76 -6.61 3.07
CA ILE A 189 -6.77 -5.14 3.17
C ILE A 189 -5.50 -4.68 3.89
N VAL A 190 -4.84 -3.68 3.34
CA VAL A 190 -3.71 -3.00 3.97
C VAL A 190 -4.23 -2.09 5.08
N ASP A 191 -3.88 -2.38 6.33
CA ASP A 191 -4.08 -1.49 7.47
C ASP A 191 -2.94 -0.46 7.53
N SER A 192 -3.30 0.81 7.43
CA SER A 192 -2.33 1.91 7.39
C SER A 192 -1.59 2.17 8.70
N ARG A 193 -2.18 1.77 9.84
CA ARG A 193 -1.63 2.04 11.18
C ARG A 193 -0.46 1.12 11.48
N ILE A 194 -0.62 -0.15 11.11
CA ILE A 194 0.41 -1.18 11.30
C ILE A 194 1.21 -1.46 10.02
N SER A 195 0.77 -0.93 8.87
CA SER A 195 1.36 -1.19 7.55
C SER A 195 1.48 -2.68 7.23
N ARG A 196 0.42 -3.44 7.54
CA ARG A 196 0.30 -4.88 7.29
C ARG A 196 -1.01 -5.21 6.61
N LEU A 197 -1.06 -6.35 5.93
CA LEU A 197 -2.33 -6.91 5.47
C LEU A 197 -3.06 -7.61 6.62
N LEU A 198 -4.38 -7.43 6.66
CA LEU A 198 -5.34 -8.11 7.52
C LEU A 198 -6.18 -9.09 6.71
#